data_AF-A0A6I5RK30-F1
#
_entry.id   AF-A0A6I5RK30-F1
#
_cell.length_a   1.000
_cell.length_b   1.000
_cell.length_c   1.000
_cell.angle_alpha   90.00
_cell.angle_beta   90.00
_cell.angle_gamma   90.00
#
_symmetry.space_group_name_H-M   'P 1'
#
loop_
_entity.id
_entity.type
_entity.pdbx_description
1 polymer ?
#
loop_
_entity_poly.entity_id
_entity_poly.type
_entity_poly.pdbx_seq_one_letter_code
_entity_poly.pdbx_strand_id
1 'polypeptide(L)'
;MSSAPSPPKLRPYQVQLIKDLYQTLGMGYRRVAIVAGTGAGKTVIAGQICAHAEARGCRLLFLVHLDVLVGQTYEKMQAFGLHCG
;
A
#
# COMPACT_ATOMS: atom_id res chain seq x y z
N MET A 1 -22.51 6.61 -14.96
CA MET A 1 -21.69 5.43 -14.65
C MET A 1 -20.28 5.92 -14.34
N SER A 2 -19.93 6.03 -13.05
CA SER A 2 -18.60 6.51 -12.64
C SER A 2 -17.61 5.37 -12.77
N SER A 3 -16.60 5.51 -13.63
CA SER A 3 -15.51 4.53 -13.76
C SER A 3 -14.77 4.43 -12.43
N ALA A 4 -14.75 3.25 -11.82
CA ALA A 4 -13.90 3.00 -10.65
C ALA A 4 -12.43 3.31 -11.01
N PRO A 5 -11.67 3.98 -10.15
CA PRO A 5 -10.28 4.29 -10.46
C PRO A 5 -9.47 2.99 -10.53
N SER A 6 -8.62 2.86 -11.55
CA SER A 6 -7.77 1.69 -11.76
C SER A 6 -6.51 1.77 -10.90
N PRO A 7 -6.06 0.67 -10.27
CA PRO A 7 -4.84 0.69 -9.48
C PRO A 7 -3.62 1.01 -10.36
N PRO A 8 -2.70 1.88 -9.90
CA PRO A 8 -1.51 2.24 -10.66
C PRO A 8 -0.63 1.02 -10.94
N LYS A 9 -0.14 0.91 -12.17
CA LYS A 9 0.81 -0.15 -12.56
C LYS A 9 2.12 0.00 -11.79
N LEU A 10 2.51 -1.06 -11.07
CA LEU A 10 3.73 -1.08 -10.29
C LEU A 10 4.98 -1.11 -11.19
N ARG A 11 6.02 -0.38 -10.77
CA ARG A 11 7.35 -0.44 -11.37
C ARG A 11 8.10 -1.69 -10.89
N PRO A 12 9.07 -2.24 -11.65
CA PRO A 12 9.78 -3.46 -11.27
C PRO A 12 10.37 -3.44 -9.85
N TYR A 13 10.94 -2.31 -9.43
CA TYR A 13 11.49 -2.18 -8.06
C TYR A 13 10.41 -2.22 -6.98
N GLN A 14 9.20 -1.75 -7.25
CA GLN A 14 8.08 -1.77 -6.29
C GLN A 14 7.57 -3.21 -6.14
N VAL A 15 7.48 -3.95 -7.25
CA VAL A 15 7.11 -5.37 -7.25
C VAL A 15 8.13 -6.18 -6.45
N GLN A 16 9.43 -5.97 -6.71
CA GLN A 16 10.50 -6.67 -5.98
C GLN A 16 10.46 -6.34 -4.49
N LEU A 17 10.35 -5.07 -4.13
CA LEU A 17 10.27 -4.64 -2.73
C LEU A 17 9.09 -5.26 -1.98
N ILE A 18 7.91 -5.36 -2.60
CA ILE A 18 6.74 -6.00 -2.01
C ILE A 18 6.95 -7.52 -1.85
N LYS A 19 7.59 -8.15 -2.83
CA LYS A 19 7.95 -9.57 -2.76
C LYS A 19 8.90 -9.84 -1.58
N ASP A 20 9.93 -9.00 -1.43
CA ASP A 20 10.92 -9.11 -0.35
C ASP A 20 10.25 -8.90 1.03
N LEU A 21 9.30 -7.95 1.12
CA LEU A 21 8.48 -7.78 2.31
C LEU A 21 7.76 -9.08 2.68
N TYR A 22 7.03 -9.71 1.74
CA TYR A 22 6.27 -10.92 2.04
C TYR A 22 7.16 -12.13 2.34
N GLN A 23 8.31 -12.26 1.69
CA GLN A 23 9.29 -13.28 2.05
C GLN A 23 9.79 -13.08 3.49
N THR A 24 10.14 -11.86 3.85
CA THR A 24 10.57 -11.50 5.20
C THR A 24 9.48 -11.81 6.24
N LEU A 25 8.23 -11.44 5.97
CA LEU A 25 7.10 -11.78 6.85
C LEU A 25 6.91 -13.31 6.95
N GLY A 26 7.08 -14.05 5.85
CA GLY A 26 7.00 -15.51 5.79
C GLY A 26 8.10 -16.23 6.59
N MET A 27 9.24 -15.59 6.81
CA MET A 27 10.30 -16.08 7.69
C MET A 27 9.99 -15.87 9.19
N GLY A 28 8.84 -15.28 9.53
CA GLY A 28 8.39 -15.06 10.91
C GLY A 28 8.78 -13.71 11.50
N TYR A 29 9.44 -12.83 10.75
CA TYR A 29 9.71 -11.47 11.19
C TYR A 29 8.41 -10.67 11.31
N ARG A 30 8.17 -10.05 12.47
CA ARG A 30 6.92 -9.32 12.77
C ARG A 30 7.01 -7.81 12.61
N ARG A 31 8.22 -7.25 12.59
CA ARG A 31 8.49 -5.81 12.51
C ARG A 31 9.48 -5.58 11.38
N VAL A 32 8.97 -5.16 10.22
CA VAL A 32 9.77 -4.96 9.00
C VAL A 32 9.71 -3.49 8.62
N ALA A 33 10.87 -2.88 8.39
CA ALA A 33 10.98 -1.51 7.91
C ALA A 33 11.32 -1.51 6.41
N ILE A 34 10.50 -0.84 5.61
CA ILE A 34 10.79 -0.59 4.20
C ILE A 34 11.48 0.77 4.09
N VAL A 35 12.66 0.79 3.48
CA VAL A 35 13.39 2.03 3.17
C VAL A 35 13.14 2.41 1.72
N ALA A 36 12.47 3.55 1.51
CA ALA A 36 12.18 4.07 0.17
C ALA A 36 12.31 5.59 0.16
N GLY A 37 13.16 6.10 -0.74
CA GLY A 37 13.43 7.53 -0.92
C GLY A 37 12.20 8.36 -1.31
N THR A 38 12.36 9.69 -1.35
CA THR A 38 11.38 10.58 -1.98
C THR A 38 11.21 10.21 -3.46
N GLY A 39 10.00 10.38 -4.00
CA GLY A 39 9.70 9.99 -5.40
C GLY A 39 9.60 8.48 -5.68
N ALA A 40 10.02 7.60 -4.74
CA ALA A 40 9.94 6.15 -4.93
C ALA A 40 8.50 5.59 -5.01
N GLY A 41 7.50 6.42 -4.72
CA GLY A 41 6.10 6.02 -4.75
C GLY A 41 5.66 5.25 -3.50
N LYS A 42 6.11 5.67 -2.30
CA LYS A 42 5.75 5.04 -1.02
C LYS A 42 4.23 4.82 -0.86
N THR A 43 3.41 5.77 -1.30
CA THR A 43 1.94 5.64 -1.24
C THR A 43 1.39 4.58 -2.19
N VAL A 44 2.00 4.40 -3.37
CA VAL A 44 1.61 3.34 -4.31
C VAL A 44 1.99 1.96 -3.74
N ILE A 45 3.18 1.86 -3.17
CA ILE A 45 3.65 0.63 -2.48
C ILE A 45 2.74 0.30 -1.31
N ALA A 46 2.44 1.29 -0.46
CA ALA A 46 1.52 1.13 0.66
C ALA A 46 0.12 0.69 0.19
N GLY A 47 -0.45 1.37 -0.81
CA GLY A 47 -1.76 1.02 -1.37
C GLY A 47 -1.84 -0.43 -1.85
N GLN A 48 -0.81 -0.92 -2.55
CA GLN A 48 -0.76 -2.33 -2.96
C GLN A 48 -0.71 -3.29 -1.77
N ILE A 49 0.10 -2.99 -0.75
CA ILE A 49 0.19 -3.83 0.45
C ILE A 49 -1.17 -3.87 1.17
N CYS A 50 -1.86 -2.73 1.23
CA CYS A 50 -3.19 -2.62 1.83
C CYS A 50 -4.21 -3.46 1.04
N ALA A 51 -4.21 -3.37 -0.30
CA ALA A 51 -5.06 -4.16 -1.18
C ALA A 51 -4.85 -5.68 -0.98
N HIS A 52 -3.59 -6.13 -0.88
CA HIS A 52 -3.30 -7.54 -0.61
C HIS A 52 -3.76 -7.98 0.78
N ALA A 53 -3.65 -7.12 1.80
CA ALA A 53 -4.09 -7.43 3.15
C ALA A 53 -5.63 -7.55 3.22
N GLU A 54 -6.34 -6.62 2.60
CA GLU A 54 -7.80 -6.60 2.52
C GLU A 54 -8.34 -7.80 1.74
N ALA A 55 -7.76 -8.13 0.58
CA ALA A 55 -8.11 -9.33 -0.20
C ALA A 55 -7.87 -10.65 0.57
N ARG A 56 -7.02 -10.64 1.59
CA ARG A 56 -6.78 -11.79 2.49
C ARG A 56 -7.66 -11.76 3.74
N GLY A 57 -8.57 -10.80 3.87
CA GLY A 57 -9.40 -10.60 5.07
C GLY A 57 -8.61 -10.18 6.31
N CYS A 58 -7.40 -9.65 6.13
CA CYS A 58 -6.57 -9.20 7.26
C CYS A 58 -7.06 -7.85 7.79
N ARG A 59 -7.04 -7.69 9.11
CA ARG A 59 -7.23 -6.38 9.75
C ARG A 59 -5.98 -5.53 9.49
N LEU A 60 -6.19 -4.31 8.99
CA LEU A 60 -5.12 -3.40 8.60
C LEU A 60 -5.34 -2.04 9.28
N LEU A 61 -4.26 -1.44 9.78
CA LEU A 61 -4.22 -0.06 10.25
C LEU A 61 -3.12 0.68 9.48
N PHE A 62 -3.48 1.71 8.73
CA PHE A 62 -2.54 2.56 8.00
C PHE A 62 -2.46 3.94 8.69
N LEU A 63 -1.28 4.27 9.23
CA LEU A 63 -1.07 5.51 9.98
C LEU A 63 -0.17 6.46 9.16
N VAL A 64 -0.60 7.72 9.05
CA VAL A 64 0.17 8.80 8.43
C VAL A 64 0.21 10.01 9.36
N HIS A 65 1.28 10.81 9.29
CA HIS A 65 1.55 11.87 10.25
C HIS A 65 0.83 13.21 9.96
N LEU A 66 0.38 13.50 8.72
CA LEU A 66 -0.21 14.81 8.37
C LEU A 66 -1.55 14.69 7.62
N ASP A 67 -2.50 15.55 7.98
CA ASP A 67 -3.86 15.62 7.42
C ASP A 67 -3.91 15.86 5.89
N VAL A 68 -2.93 16.59 5.34
CA VAL A 68 -2.83 16.81 3.86
C VAL A 68 -2.54 15.49 3.12
N LEU A 69 -1.85 14.54 3.78
CA LEU A 69 -1.60 13.21 3.21
C LEU A 69 -2.81 12.30 3.34
N VAL A 70 -3.77 12.59 4.22
CA VAL A 70 -4.99 11.79 4.36
C VAL A 70 -5.81 11.88 3.07
N GLY A 71 -6.03 13.07 2.52
CA GLY A 71 -6.76 13.22 1.25
C GLY A 71 -6.10 12.47 0.08
N GLN A 72 -4.80 12.67 -0.13
CA GLN A 72 -4.06 11.99 -1.20
C GLN A 72 -3.91 10.47 -1.02
N THR A 73 -3.87 10.02 0.24
CA THR A 73 -3.84 8.60 0.58
C THR A 73 -5.22 7.98 0.38
N TYR A 74 -6.27 8.67 0.82
CA TYR A 74 -7.65 8.24 0.68
C TYR A 74 -8.06 8.08 -0.78
N GLU A 75 -7.75 9.06 -1.64
CA GLU A 75 -7.99 8.96 -3.08
C GLU A 75 -7.27 7.75 -3.70
N LYS A 76 -6.01 7.50 -3.29
CA LYS A 76 -5.26 6.32 -3.76
C LYS A 76 -5.84 5.02 -3.20
N MET A 77 -6.24 4.97 -1.94
CA MET A 77 -6.84 3.78 -1.32
C MET A 77 -8.16 3.42 -1.99
N GLN A 78 -9.01 4.41 -2.31
CA GLN A 78 -10.20 4.19 -3.12
C GLN A 78 -9.88 3.67 -4.52
N ALA A 79 -8.80 4.13 -5.15
CA ALA A 79 -8.31 3.57 -6.42
C ALA A 79 -7.84 2.11 -6.33
N PHE A 80 -7.56 1.62 -5.13
CA PHE A 80 -7.30 0.20 -4.87
C PHE A 80 -8.56 -0.57 -4.43
N GLY A 81 -9.74 0.06 -4.40
CA GLY A 81 -10.99 -0.55 -3.96
C GLY A 81 -11.16 -0.67 -2.45
N LEU A 82 -10.32 0.01 -1.66
CA LEU A 82 -10.35 -0.07 -0.21
C LEU A 82 -11.40 0.88 0.39
N HIS A 83 -12.23 0.35 1.28
CA HIS A 83 -13.17 1.14 2.09
C HIS A 83 -12.52 1.52 3.43
N CYS A 84 -12.01 2.75 3.53
CA CYS A 84 -11.33 3.27 4.72
C CYS A 84 -12.04 4.54 5.24
N GLY A 85 -12.11 4.72 6.56
CA GLY A 85 -12.65 5.91 7.23
C GLY A 85 -12.21 5.93 8.69
#